data_AF-K1RTH9-F1
#
_entry.id   AF-K1RTH9-F1
#
_cell.length_a   1.000
_cell.length_b   1.000
_cell.length_c   1.000
_cell.angle_alpha   90.00
_cell.angle_beta   90.00
_cell.angle_gamma   90.00
#
_symmetry.space_group_name_H-M   'P 1'
#
loop_
_entity.id
_entity.type
_entity.pdbx_description
1 polymer ?
#
loop_
_entity_poly.entity_id
_entity_poly.type
_entity_poly.pdbx_seq_one_letter_code
_entity_poly.pdbx_strand_id
1 'polypeptide(L)'
;MALFESYERRIDKINGVLAQYGIESVEACREMCQAKGFDPYEIVKGIQPICFENACWAYTVGAAIAMKKGVKTAAEAATAIGEGLQAFCLDGSVADDRKVGLGHGNLGAMLLSEESQCFCFLAG
;
A
#
# COMPACT_ATOMS: atom_id res chain seq x y z
N MET A 1 17.00 13.64 4.46
CA MET A 1 15.67 14.22 4.17
C MET A 1 14.64 13.20 4.59
N ALA A 2 13.46 13.63 5.05
CA ALA A 2 12.38 12.69 5.36
C ALA A 2 11.96 11.92 4.09
N LEU A 3 11.57 10.65 4.24
CA LEU A 3 11.20 9.79 3.11
C LEU A 3 9.91 10.22 2.40
N PHE A 4 8.97 10.81 3.13
CA PHE A 4 7.65 11.21 2.65
C PHE A 4 7.05 12.33 3.50
N GLU A 5 5.98 12.97 3.01
CA GLU A 5 5.38 14.14 3.64
C GLU A 5 4.68 13.80 4.97
N SER A 6 4.89 14.65 5.98
CA SER A 6 4.40 14.44 7.35
C SER A 6 4.93 13.17 8.04
N TYR A 7 6.16 12.76 7.74
CA TYR A 7 6.82 11.58 8.30
C TYR A 7 6.61 11.40 9.82
N GLU A 8 6.98 12.40 10.62
CA GLU A 8 6.85 12.41 12.09
C GLU A 8 5.42 12.10 12.58
N ARG A 9 4.39 12.49 11.80
CA ARG A 9 2.98 12.28 12.16
C ARG A 9 2.43 10.92 11.74
N ARG A 10 3.19 10.16 10.95
CA ARG A 10 2.73 8.91 10.31
C ARG A 10 3.54 7.71 10.77
N ILE A 11 4.83 7.91 11.07
CA ILE A 11 5.78 6.81 11.21
C ILE A 11 5.42 5.85 12.34
N ASP A 12 4.92 6.34 13.48
CA ASP A 12 4.51 5.49 14.60
C ASP A 12 3.37 4.54 14.22
N LYS A 13 2.38 5.07 13.48
CA LYS A 13 1.27 4.27 12.96
C LYS A 13 1.76 3.23 11.95
N ILE A 14 2.62 3.64 11.01
CA ILE A 14 3.16 2.75 9.98
C ILE A 14 3.97 1.63 10.64
N ASN A 15 4.89 1.96 11.55
CA ASN A 15 5.68 0.98 12.29
C ASN A 15 4.80 0.05 13.13
N GLY A 16 3.72 0.56 13.72
CA GLY A 16 2.73 -0.26 14.43
C GLY A 16 2.04 -1.29 13.53
N VAL A 17 1.81 -0.98 12.25
CA VAL A 17 1.31 -1.95 11.25
C VAL A 17 2.42 -2.91 10.84
N LEU A 18 3.62 -2.42 10.51
CA LEU A 18 4.76 -3.25 10.10
C LEU A 18 5.16 -4.30 11.14
N ALA A 19 5.10 -3.93 12.42
CA ALA A 19 5.38 -4.84 13.54
C ALA A 19 4.47 -6.08 13.55
N GLN A 20 3.21 -5.96 13.11
CA GLN A 20 2.27 -7.09 13.00
C GLN A 20 2.74 -8.13 11.98
N TYR A 21 3.59 -7.72 11.03
CA TYR A 21 4.15 -8.55 9.97
C TYR A 21 5.62 -8.90 10.19
N GLY A 22 6.20 -8.51 11.32
CA GLY A 22 7.63 -8.67 11.60
C GLY A 22 8.49 -8.01 10.52
N ILE A 23 8.14 -6.78 10.15
CA ILE A 23 8.95 -5.90 9.28
C ILE A 23 9.48 -4.75 10.13
N GLU A 24 10.78 -4.47 10.01
CA GLU A 24 11.49 -3.57 10.92
C GLU A 24 11.33 -2.09 10.57
N SER A 25 11.19 -1.76 9.28
CA SER A 25 11.09 -0.38 8.82
C SER A 25 10.44 -0.25 7.44
N VAL A 26 10.13 0.98 7.06
CA VAL A 26 9.59 1.31 5.73
C VAL A 26 10.64 1.05 4.64
N GLU A 27 11.90 1.32 4.91
CA GLU A 27 13.03 1.06 4.02
C GLU A 27 13.21 -0.45 3.78
N ALA A 28 13.11 -1.26 4.84
CA ALA A 28 13.17 -2.71 4.74
C ALA A 28 12.06 -3.27 3.82
N CYS A 29 10.90 -2.61 3.74
CA CYS A 29 9.85 -2.99 2.78
C CYS A 29 10.33 -2.88 1.33
N ARG A 30 11.06 -1.81 0.99
CA ARG A 30 11.59 -1.60 -0.37
C ARG A 30 12.67 -2.62 -0.69
N GLU A 31 13.61 -2.84 0.22
CA GLU A 31 14.67 -3.84 0.08
C GLU A 31 14.08 -5.24 -0.15
N MET A 32 13.03 -5.61 0.61
CA MET A 32 12.32 -6.88 0.42
C MET A 32 11.72 -7.02 -0.97
N CYS A 33 11.10 -5.97 -1.51
CA CYS A 33 10.53 -5.99 -2.85
C CYS A 33 11.62 -6.08 -3.92
N GLN A 34 12.68 -5.26 -3.79
CA GLN A 34 13.81 -5.25 -4.72
C GLN A 34 14.54 -6.59 -4.75
N ALA A 35 14.68 -7.27 -3.60
CA ALA A 35 15.23 -8.62 -3.53
C ALA A 35 14.38 -9.68 -4.27
N LYS A 36 13.10 -9.37 -4.56
CA LYS A 36 12.22 -10.18 -5.43
C LYS A 36 12.21 -9.73 -6.89
N GLY A 37 12.97 -8.71 -7.25
CA GLY A 37 13.13 -8.25 -8.63
C GLY A 37 12.09 -7.24 -9.09
N PHE A 38 11.39 -6.56 -8.17
CA PHE A 38 10.48 -5.46 -8.51
C PHE A 38 10.58 -4.31 -7.50
N ASP A 39 10.18 -3.11 -7.91
CA ASP A 39 10.24 -1.92 -7.05
C ASP A 39 8.90 -1.16 -7.10
N PRO A 40 8.01 -1.34 -6.10
CA PRO A 40 6.72 -0.65 -6.06
C PRO A 40 6.85 0.87 -6.08
N TYR A 41 7.92 1.41 -5.49
CA TYR A 41 8.16 2.85 -5.47
C TYR A 41 8.35 3.38 -6.90
N GLU A 42 9.23 2.75 -7.68
CA GLU A 42 9.49 3.16 -9.07
C GLU A 42 8.30 2.88 -9.99
N ILE A 43 7.56 1.79 -9.74
CA ILE A 43 6.34 1.47 -10.50
C ILE A 43 5.28 2.56 -10.30
N VAL A 44 5.01 2.97 -9.06
CA VAL A 44 4.04 4.03 -8.77
C VAL A 44 4.46 5.35 -9.43
N LYS A 45 5.74 5.71 -9.33
CA LYS A 45 6.27 6.94 -9.91
C LYS A 45 6.27 6.91 -11.44
N GLY A 46 6.50 5.75 -12.04
CA GLY A 46 6.40 5.54 -13.49
C GLY A 46 4.96 5.64 -14.02
N ILE A 47 3.98 5.16 -13.24
CA ILE A 47 2.55 5.25 -13.60
C ILE A 47 2.02 6.67 -13.44
N GLN A 48 2.36 7.34 -12.33
CA GLN A 48 1.90 8.69 -12.02
C GLN A 48 3.09 9.56 -11.58
N PRO A 49 3.80 10.22 -12.52
CA PRO A 49 5.01 11.00 -12.20
C PRO A 49 4.80 12.16 -11.21
N ILE A 50 3.56 12.65 -11.08
CA ILE A 50 3.18 13.74 -10.17
C ILE A 50 2.64 13.23 -8.82
N CYS A 51 2.75 11.94 -8.52
CA CYS A 51 2.30 11.40 -7.25
C CYS A 51 3.17 11.90 -6.08
N PHE A 52 2.56 11.94 -4.89
CA PHE A 52 3.28 12.25 -3.66
C PHE A 52 4.15 11.07 -3.22
N GLU A 53 5.22 11.36 -2.47
CA GLU A 53 6.12 10.33 -1.92
C GLU A 53 5.36 9.37 -1.00
N ASN A 54 4.35 9.88 -0.27
CA ASN A 54 3.42 9.05 0.50
C ASN A 54 2.80 7.90 -0.31
N ALA A 55 2.43 8.11 -1.58
CA ALA A 55 1.84 7.06 -2.40
C ALA A 55 2.88 5.98 -2.71
N CYS A 56 4.07 6.37 -3.19
CA CYS A 56 5.14 5.42 -3.52
C CYS A 56 5.49 4.51 -2.33
N TRP A 57 5.62 5.09 -1.13
CA TRP A 57 5.93 4.34 0.07
C TRP A 57 4.75 3.52 0.61
N ALA A 58 3.50 4.00 0.48
CA ALA A 58 2.33 3.23 0.90
C ALA A 58 2.15 1.95 0.08
N TYR A 59 2.35 2.02 -1.25
CA TYR A 59 2.35 0.83 -2.11
C TYR A 59 3.53 -0.10 -1.82
N THR A 60 4.69 0.46 -1.46
CA THR A 60 5.88 -0.33 -1.06
C THR A 60 5.62 -1.11 0.22
N VAL A 61 5.07 -0.46 1.25
CA VAL A 61 4.65 -1.12 2.49
C VAL A 61 3.59 -2.18 2.21
N GLY A 62 2.58 -1.85 1.42
CA GLY A 62 1.51 -2.77 1.03
C GLY A 62 2.01 -4.03 0.31
N ALA A 63 2.96 -3.87 -0.61
CA ALA A 63 3.59 -4.98 -1.32
C ALA A 63 4.42 -5.88 -0.37
N ALA A 64 5.17 -5.29 0.57
CA ALA A 64 5.91 -6.05 1.56
C ALA A 64 4.98 -6.82 2.52
N ILE A 65 3.85 -6.22 2.91
CA ILE A 65 2.80 -6.90 3.67
C ILE A 65 2.24 -8.09 2.88
N ALA A 66 1.92 -7.91 1.60
CA ALA A 66 1.45 -8.99 0.72
C ALA A 66 2.45 -10.16 0.68
N MET A 67 3.74 -9.85 0.58
CA MET A 67 4.80 -10.85 0.62
C MET A 67 4.86 -11.58 1.96
N LYS A 68 4.77 -10.88 3.10
CA LYS A 68 4.77 -11.50 4.43
C LYS A 68 3.55 -12.39 4.65
N LYS A 69 2.39 -12.01 4.10
CA LYS A 69 1.18 -12.84 4.11
C LYS A 69 1.26 -14.06 3.19
N GLY A 70 2.21 -14.08 2.26
CA GLY A 70 2.40 -15.19 1.33
C GLY A 70 1.26 -15.37 0.32
N VAL A 71 0.52 -14.29 0.03
CA VAL A 71 -0.65 -14.29 -0.87
C VAL A 71 -0.28 -14.81 -2.27
N LYS A 72 -1.26 -15.39 -2.97
CA LYS A 72 -1.02 -16.10 -4.24
C LYS A 72 -1.76 -15.47 -5.41
N THR A 73 -2.77 -14.66 -5.15
CA THR A 73 -3.59 -14.03 -6.18
C THR A 73 -3.39 -12.51 -6.21
N ALA A 74 -3.66 -11.91 -7.37
CA ALA A 74 -3.63 -10.46 -7.51
C ALA A 74 -4.68 -9.78 -6.62
N ALA A 75 -5.85 -10.41 -6.43
CA ALA A 75 -6.90 -9.90 -5.56
C ALA A 75 -6.48 -9.85 -4.08
N GLU A 76 -5.86 -10.92 -3.57
CA GLU A 76 -5.31 -10.94 -2.20
C GLU A 76 -4.13 -9.97 -2.04
N ALA A 77 -3.31 -9.78 -3.08
CA ALA A 77 -2.27 -8.76 -3.06
C ALA A 77 -2.87 -7.35 -2.97
N ALA A 78 -3.97 -7.08 -3.68
CA ALA A 78 -4.65 -5.79 -3.63
C ALA A 78 -5.22 -5.47 -2.23
N THR A 79 -5.79 -6.46 -1.53
CA THR A 79 -6.26 -6.23 -0.15
C THR A 79 -5.11 -5.91 0.80
N ALA A 80 -3.97 -6.59 0.68
CA ALA A 80 -2.76 -6.30 1.44
C ALA A 80 -2.18 -4.92 1.09
N ILE A 81 -2.23 -4.50 -0.17
CA ILE A 81 -1.86 -3.14 -0.58
C ILE A 81 -2.77 -2.10 0.10
N GLY A 82 -4.06 -2.39 0.23
CA GLY A 82 -5.00 -1.56 0.97
C GLY A 82 -4.59 -1.29 2.42
N GLU A 83 -3.97 -2.26 3.09
CA GLU A 83 -3.45 -2.07 4.45
C GLU A 83 -2.26 -1.13 4.49
N GLY A 84 -1.37 -1.21 3.48
CA GLY A 84 -0.29 -0.24 3.29
C GLY A 84 -0.85 1.17 3.07
N LEU A 85 -1.85 1.33 2.20
CA LEU A 85 -2.53 2.62 1.97
C LEU A 85 -3.20 3.14 3.27
N GLN A 86 -3.81 2.25 4.06
CA GLN A 86 -4.46 2.64 5.30
C GLN A 86 -3.46 3.09 6.37
N ALA A 87 -2.29 2.45 6.45
CA ALA A 87 -1.22 2.85 7.35
C ALA A 87 -0.76 4.30 7.10
N PHE A 88 -0.88 4.76 5.84
CA PHE A 88 -0.59 6.13 5.43
C PHE A 88 -1.81 7.07 5.51
N CYS A 89 -2.91 6.70 6.16
CA CYS A 89 -3.97 7.65 6.49
C CYS A 89 -3.67 8.34 7.84
N LEU A 90 -3.67 9.68 7.91
CA LEU A 90 -3.41 10.40 9.16
C LEU A 90 -4.53 10.15 10.17
N ASP A 91 -4.18 9.92 11.42
CA ASP A 91 -5.15 9.76 12.50
C ASP A 91 -6.05 11.01 12.62
N GLY A 92 -7.35 10.76 12.75
CA GLY A 92 -8.38 11.82 12.79
C GLY A 92 -8.71 12.46 11.44
N SER A 93 -8.05 12.05 10.35
CA SER A 93 -8.47 12.45 9.01
C SER A 93 -9.70 11.68 8.54
N VAL A 94 -10.47 12.27 7.63
CA VAL A 94 -11.61 11.58 6.98
C VAL A 94 -11.16 10.28 6.30
N ALA A 95 -9.95 10.27 5.73
CA ALA A 95 -9.40 9.08 5.08
C ALA A 95 -9.18 7.93 6.08
N ASP A 96 -8.72 8.25 7.30
CA ASP A 96 -8.54 7.24 8.34
C ASP A 96 -9.86 6.76 8.94
N ASP A 97 -10.79 7.68 9.21
CA ASP A 97 -12.12 7.37 9.74
C ASP A 97 -12.91 6.48 8.78
N ARG A 98 -12.95 6.86 7.49
CA ARG A 98 -13.68 6.14 6.44
C ARG A 98 -12.94 4.89 5.92
N LYS A 99 -11.77 4.57 6.50
CA LYS A 99 -10.92 3.44 6.09
C LYS A 99 -10.64 3.41 4.59
N VAL A 100 -10.31 4.57 4.04
CA VAL A 100 -10.16 4.77 2.59
C VAL A 100 -9.08 3.88 1.99
N GLY A 101 -7.96 3.67 2.68
CA GLY A 101 -6.90 2.78 2.19
C GLY A 101 -7.37 1.33 2.04
N LEU A 102 -8.05 0.80 3.07
CA LEU A 102 -8.65 -0.54 3.01
C LEU A 102 -9.72 -0.62 1.91
N GLY A 103 -10.54 0.43 1.77
CA GLY A 103 -11.54 0.54 0.71
C GLY A 103 -10.93 0.44 -0.70
N HIS A 104 -9.81 1.12 -0.96
CA HIS A 104 -9.11 1.04 -2.24
C HIS A 104 -8.55 -0.36 -2.51
N GLY A 105 -7.96 -1.00 -1.49
CA GLY A 105 -7.47 -2.37 -1.63
C GLY A 105 -8.59 -3.36 -1.94
N ASN A 106 -9.73 -3.25 -1.25
CA ASN A 106 -10.90 -4.10 -1.48
C ASN A 106 -11.54 -3.84 -2.86
N LEU A 107 -11.61 -2.58 -3.30
CA LEU A 107 -12.05 -2.25 -4.65
C LEU A 107 -11.12 -2.88 -5.69
N GLY A 108 -9.80 -2.72 -5.54
CA GLY A 108 -8.83 -3.36 -6.43
C GLY A 108 -8.98 -4.88 -6.45
N ALA A 109 -9.19 -5.51 -5.29
CA ALA A 109 -9.42 -6.94 -5.20
C ALA A 109 -10.68 -7.39 -5.94
N MET A 110 -11.77 -6.63 -5.83
CA MET A 110 -13.00 -6.89 -6.56
C MET A 110 -12.76 -6.79 -8.08
N LEU A 111 -12.08 -5.75 -8.56
CA LEU A 111 -11.78 -5.55 -9.98
C LEU A 111 -10.87 -6.64 -10.56
N LEU A 112 -9.99 -7.21 -9.74
CA LEU A 112 -9.05 -8.27 -10.14
C LEU A 112 -9.63 -9.68 -9.98
N SER A 113 -10.79 -9.83 -9.34
CA SER A 113 -11.45 -11.12 -9.16
C SER A 113 -12.29 -11.48 -10.37
N GLU A 114 -12.12 -12.70 -10.89
CA GLU A 114 -12.96 -13.23 -11.97
C GLU A 114 -14.44 -13.37 -11.56
N GLU A 115 -14.73 -13.52 -10.28
CA GLU A 115 -16.10 -13.60 -9.76
C GLU A 115 -16.91 -12.33 -10.03
N SER A 116 -16.23 -11.17 -10.05
CA SER A 116 -16.88 -9.88 -10.29
C SER A 116 -17.35 -9.70 -11.74
N GLN A 117 -16.76 -10.47 -12.67
CA GLN A 117 -16.93 -10.31 -14.12
C GLN A 117 -16.82 -8.84 -14.57
N CYS A 118 -15.97 -8.05 -13.91
CA CYS A 118 -15.82 -6.63 -14.21
C CYS A 118 -15.16 -6.43 -15.58
N PHE A 119 -15.92 -5.91 -16.53
CA PHE A 119 -15.39 -5.57 -17.87
C PHE A 119 -14.66 -4.22 -17.89
N CYS A 120 -15.15 -3.24 -17.14
CA CYS A 120 -14.60 -1.89 -17.12
C CYS A 120 -14.92 -1.20 -15.78
N PHE A 121 -13.98 -0.40 -15.31
CA PHE A 121 -14.13 0.46 -14.15
C PHE A 121 -13.95 1.91 -14.55
N LEU A 122 -14.90 2.77 -14.14
CA LEU A 122 -14.83 4.21 -14.33
C LEU A 122 -14.82 4.88 -12.96
N ALA A 123 -13.73 5.58 -12.66
CA ALA A 123 -13.61 6.46 -11.49
C ALA A 123 -13.55 7.92 -11.94
N GLY A 124 -14.15 8.80 -11.15
CA GLY A 124 -14.08 10.25 -11.29
C GLY A 124 -13.07 10.89 -10.36
#